data_AF-A0A2K0UPY2-F1
#
_entry.id   AF-A0A2K0UPY2-F1
#
_cell.length_a   1.000
_cell.length_b   1.000
_cell.length_c   1.000
_cell.angle_alpha   90.00
_cell.angle_beta   90.00
_cell.angle_gamma   90.00
#
_symmetry.space_group_name_H-M   'P 1'
#
loop_
_entity.id
_entity.type
_entity.pdbx_description
1 polymer ?
#
loop_
_entity_poly.entity_id
_entity_poly.type
_entity_poly.pdbx_seq_one_letter_code
_entity_poly.pdbx_strand_id
1 'polypeptide(L)'
;MLNDVPSMIHDFLKSQKNAIERERLLTAELKREREKSDYLRAEIEILRSRSPSLNALVLKQQKDEISTPSLDNKEVQDLLQAEHKDADLQFITKRRAHLRADELSRAEQLVNDRKYRAWFMSLESEKLLILWNQRQPMTHAGISPISVFCASLEPILNSDSRFTCLTWFCGLHSKHGNDEARAMLADLIVQLRQRHHFDFGREYDDTNKSLLRERDPVELYTLFYRLIRSVPRKITVVILIDEAYVYESDGFQDGINVFHELMRLVTDATIQSVIKLLFTSTRRVEFLNEEFQQGDLTLHVETAAHQRGGPSQRRMERQTRPDSDQGGARETLRESEREYYERDDF
;
A
#
# COMPACT_ATOMS: atom_id res chain seq x y z
N MET A 1 -59.68 -27.96 -35.92
CA MET A 1 -59.15 -27.36 -34.68
C MET A 1 -57.67 -27.75 -34.47
N LEU A 2 -56.77 -27.50 -35.44
CA LEU A 2 -55.36 -27.93 -35.38
C LEU A 2 -54.36 -26.88 -35.90
N ASN A 3 -54.79 -25.63 -36.13
CA ASN A 3 -53.93 -24.57 -36.70
C ASN A 3 -53.32 -23.61 -35.65
N ASP A 4 -53.63 -23.74 -34.36
CA ASP A 4 -53.18 -22.78 -33.32
C ASP A 4 -51.96 -23.23 -32.50
N VAL A 5 -51.51 -24.48 -32.67
CA VAL A 5 -50.41 -25.05 -31.87
C VAL A 5 -49.06 -24.34 -32.09
N PRO A 6 -48.65 -23.98 -33.32
CA PRO A 6 -47.38 -23.29 -33.54
C PRO A 6 -47.34 -21.87 -32.93
N SER A 7 -48.48 -21.18 -32.93
CA SER A 7 -48.66 -19.85 -32.34
C SER A 7 -48.47 -19.88 -30.81
N MET A 8 -49.10 -20.85 -30.14
CA MET A 8 -48.98 -21.01 -28.69
C MET A 8 -47.54 -21.36 -28.25
N ILE A 9 -46.82 -22.18 -29.03
CA ILE A 9 -45.43 -22.52 -28.72
C ILE A 9 -44.52 -21.30 -28.85
N HIS A 10 -44.71 -20.48 -29.90
CA HIS A 10 -43.93 -19.26 -30.09
C HIS A 10 -44.17 -18.25 -28.95
N ASP A 11 -45.42 -18.05 -28.55
CA ASP A 11 -45.77 -17.14 -27.46
C ASP A 11 -45.28 -17.64 -26.10
N PHE A 12 -45.29 -18.96 -25.87
CA PHE A 12 -44.71 -19.57 -24.69
C PHE A 12 -43.19 -19.35 -24.60
N LEU A 13 -42.46 -19.56 -25.70
CA LEU A 13 -41.00 -19.35 -25.75
C LEU A 13 -40.63 -17.87 -25.56
N LYS A 14 -41.40 -16.95 -26.15
CA LYS A 14 -41.22 -15.51 -25.97
C LYS A 14 -41.47 -15.09 -24.52
N SER A 15 -42.50 -15.65 -23.88
CA SER A 15 -42.81 -15.42 -22.47
C SER A 15 -41.68 -15.94 -21.55
N GLN A 16 -41.18 -17.15 -21.80
CA GLN A 16 -40.04 -17.75 -21.09
C GLN A 16 -38.77 -16.88 -21.18
N LYS A 17 -38.43 -16.42 -22.39
CA LYS A 17 -37.26 -15.56 -22.61
C LYS A 17 -37.36 -14.24 -21.82
N ASN A 18 -38.52 -13.62 -21.84
CA ASN A 18 -38.77 -12.37 -21.10
C ASN A 18 -38.70 -12.60 -19.57
N ALA A 19 -39.14 -13.75 -19.08
CA ALA A 19 -39.04 -14.10 -17.66
C ALA A 19 -37.58 -14.23 -17.20
N ILE A 20 -36.75 -14.94 -17.97
CA ILE A 20 -35.31 -15.10 -17.70
C ILE A 20 -34.59 -13.74 -17.71
N GLU A 21 -34.94 -12.87 -18.66
CA GLU A 21 -34.31 -11.56 -18.78
C GLU A 21 -34.68 -10.64 -17.61
N ARG A 22 -35.94 -10.66 -17.15
CA ARG A 22 -36.35 -9.96 -15.91
C ARG A 22 -35.63 -10.49 -14.68
N GLU A 23 -35.50 -11.81 -14.55
CA GLU A 23 -34.79 -12.43 -13.42
C GLU A 23 -33.30 -12.03 -13.40
N ARG A 24 -32.65 -11.96 -14.56
CA ARG A 24 -31.27 -11.48 -14.68
C ARG A 24 -31.13 -10.02 -14.27
N LEU A 25 -32.05 -9.15 -14.68
CA LEU A 25 -32.05 -7.73 -14.31
C LEU A 25 -32.24 -7.56 -12.79
N LEU A 26 -33.20 -8.27 -12.20
CA LEU A 26 -33.44 -8.28 -10.75
C LEU A 26 -32.21 -8.78 -9.97
N THR A 27 -31.54 -9.82 -10.47
CA THR A 27 -30.35 -10.36 -9.83
C THR A 27 -29.18 -9.37 -9.89
N ALA A 28 -29.02 -8.67 -11.02
CA ALA A 28 -27.99 -7.64 -11.18
C ALA A 28 -28.26 -6.43 -10.28
N GLU A 29 -29.53 -6.02 -10.14
CA GLU A 29 -29.94 -4.92 -9.25
C GLU A 29 -29.73 -5.29 -7.77
N LEU A 30 -30.14 -6.49 -7.36
CA LEU A 30 -29.90 -6.99 -6.00
C LEU A 30 -28.40 -7.05 -5.67
N LYS A 31 -27.57 -7.42 -6.65
CA LYS A 31 -26.12 -7.44 -6.49
C LYS A 31 -25.56 -6.04 -6.27
N ARG A 32 -25.99 -5.05 -7.06
CA ARG A 32 -25.58 -3.65 -6.90
C ARG A 32 -25.99 -3.08 -5.54
N GLU A 33 -27.22 -3.38 -5.09
CA GLU A 33 -27.69 -2.92 -3.77
C GLU A 33 -26.94 -3.58 -2.62
N ARG A 34 -26.55 -4.86 -2.75
CA ARG A 34 -25.66 -5.52 -1.78
C ARG A 34 -24.28 -4.86 -1.74
N GLU A 35 -23.66 -4.65 -2.90
CA GLU A 35 -22.37 -3.96 -3.00
C GLU A 35 -22.42 -2.56 -2.37
N LYS A 36 -23.50 -1.82 -2.60
CA LYS A 36 -23.74 -0.50 -1.98
C LYS A 36 -23.95 -0.60 -0.47
N SER A 37 -24.71 -1.58 0.01
CA SER A 37 -24.92 -1.79 1.45
C SER A 37 -23.62 -2.16 2.16
N ASP A 38 -22.81 -3.02 1.55
CA ASP A 38 -21.51 -3.44 2.08
C ASP A 38 -20.52 -2.27 2.10
N TYR A 39 -20.51 -1.44 1.04
CA TYR A 39 -19.76 -0.19 1.00
C TYR A 39 -20.17 0.76 2.12
N LEU A 40 -21.48 1.01 2.30
CA LEU A 40 -21.98 1.91 3.34
C LEU A 40 -21.71 1.39 4.76
N ARG A 41 -21.79 0.08 4.98
CA ARG A 41 -21.44 -0.53 6.27
C ARG A 41 -19.95 -0.35 6.57
N ALA A 42 -19.11 -0.55 5.58
CA ALA A 42 -17.68 -0.33 5.74
C ALA A 42 -17.38 1.15 6.01
N GLU A 43 -18.07 2.06 5.34
CA GLU A 43 -17.94 3.49 5.57
C GLU A 43 -18.31 3.89 7.00
N ILE A 44 -19.46 3.43 7.48
CA ILE A 44 -19.90 3.70 8.85
C ILE A 44 -18.86 3.21 9.85
N GLU A 45 -18.22 2.09 9.57
CA GLU A 45 -17.19 1.53 10.44
C GLU A 45 -15.87 2.31 10.38
N ILE A 46 -15.47 2.81 9.20
CA ILE A 46 -14.35 3.75 9.05
C ILE A 46 -14.62 4.99 9.91
N LEU A 47 -15.77 5.63 9.73
CA LEU A 47 -16.16 6.83 10.48
C LEU A 47 -16.21 6.58 12.00
N ARG A 48 -16.68 5.40 12.42
CA ARG A 48 -16.68 5.00 13.84
C ARG A 48 -15.27 4.78 14.39
N SER A 49 -14.35 4.24 13.59
CA SER A 49 -12.95 4.07 14.00
C SER A 49 -12.18 5.39 14.06
N ARG A 50 -12.62 6.40 13.31
CA ARG A 50 -12.06 7.76 13.27
C ARG A 50 -12.62 8.69 14.36
N SER A 51 -13.66 8.26 15.10
CA SER A 51 -14.24 9.05 16.19
C SER A 51 -13.48 8.82 17.51
N PRO A 52 -12.97 9.87 18.19
CA PRO A 52 -12.32 9.68 19.48
C PRO A 52 -13.34 9.20 20.51
N SER A 53 -13.13 8.00 21.06
CA SER A 53 -13.93 7.54 22.19
C SER A 53 -13.73 8.49 23.37
N LEU A 54 -14.82 8.93 24.01
CA LEU A 54 -14.79 9.83 25.17
C LEU A 54 -13.90 9.32 26.33
N ASN A 55 -13.61 8.01 26.35
CA ASN A 55 -12.80 7.36 27.37
C ASN A 55 -11.28 7.49 27.16
N ALA A 56 -10.82 7.89 25.96
CA ALA A 56 -9.38 8.04 25.68
C ALA A 56 -8.79 9.38 26.17
N LEU A 57 -9.64 10.32 26.62
CA LEU A 57 -9.24 11.65 27.09
C LEU A 57 -8.70 11.68 28.53
N VAL A 58 -8.88 10.62 29.32
CA VAL A 58 -8.61 10.64 30.77
C VAL A 58 -7.24 10.05 31.16
N LEU A 59 -6.53 9.35 30.25
CA LEU A 59 -5.32 8.58 30.59
C LEU A 59 -4.00 9.08 29.98
N LYS A 60 -3.98 10.24 29.31
CA LYS A 60 -2.78 10.74 28.59
C LYS A 60 -2.12 11.98 29.19
N GLN A 61 -2.49 12.40 30.39
CA GLN A 61 -1.75 13.41 31.14
C GLN A 61 -0.85 12.74 32.18
N GLN A 62 0.37 12.36 31.77
CA GLN A 62 1.57 12.37 32.62
C GLN A 62 2.75 11.73 31.88
N LYS A 63 3.54 12.57 31.21
CA LYS A 63 5.01 12.55 31.28
C LYS A 63 5.56 13.73 30.48
N ASP A 64 5.94 14.78 31.19
CA ASP A 64 7.01 15.67 30.74
C ASP A 64 8.25 15.29 31.55
N GLU A 65 9.42 15.22 30.89
CA GLU A 65 10.52 16.16 31.18
C GLU A 65 11.80 15.95 30.33
N ILE A 66 12.28 17.08 29.80
CA ILE A 66 13.65 17.50 29.40
C ILE A 66 14.03 17.52 27.89
N SER A 67 13.89 18.75 27.34
CA SER A 67 14.79 19.54 26.47
C SER A 67 15.18 19.12 25.04
N THR A 68 14.59 19.79 24.05
CA THR A 68 15.13 20.80 23.09
C THR A 68 13.92 21.48 22.40
N PRO A 69 14.04 22.65 21.73
CA PRO A 69 12.94 23.18 20.90
C PRO A 69 12.85 22.40 19.58
N SER A 70 12.70 21.08 19.66
CA SER A 70 12.26 20.25 18.54
C SER A 70 10.74 20.25 18.55
N LEU A 71 10.09 20.55 17.42
CA LEU A 71 8.63 20.40 17.28
C LEU A 71 8.21 19.04 17.84
N ASP A 72 7.30 19.05 18.82
CA ASP A 72 6.87 17.84 19.51
C ASP A 72 6.17 16.87 18.54
N ASN A 73 6.16 15.58 18.86
CA ASN A 73 5.55 14.57 18.02
C ASN A 73 4.09 14.90 17.69
N LYS A 74 3.41 15.44 18.68
CA LYS A 74 2.02 15.89 18.60
C LYS A 74 1.83 17.13 17.73
N GLU A 75 2.74 18.09 17.77
CA GLU A 75 2.60 19.35 17.04
C GLU A 75 2.59 19.15 15.52
N VAL A 76 3.46 18.30 14.98
CA VAL A 76 3.47 18.01 13.53
C VAL A 76 2.25 17.21 13.12
N GLN A 77 1.78 16.28 13.96
CA GLN A 77 0.57 15.51 13.68
C GLN A 77 -0.68 16.40 13.67
N ASP A 78 -0.78 17.29 14.65
CA ASP A 78 -1.84 18.30 14.73
C ASP A 78 -1.74 19.30 13.56
N LEU A 79 -0.53 19.65 13.13
CA LEU A 79 -0.31 20.57 12.01
C LEU A 79 -0.76 19.96 10.67
N LEU A 80 -0.40 18.71 10.43
CA LEU A 80 -0.67 18.00 9.19
C LEU A 80 -2.09 17.39 9.16
N GLN A 81 -2.76 17.32 10.30
CA GLN A 81 -4.09 16.72 10.50
C GLN A 81 -4.19 15.28 9.95
N ALA A 82 -3.06 14.56 9.84
CA ALA A 82 -3.01 13.28 9.14
C ALA A 82 -3.77 12.19 9.92
N GLU A 83 -4.60 11.42 9.21
CA GLU A 83 -5.30 10.27 9.76
C GLU A 83 -4.34 9.08 9.94
N HIS A 84 -4.68 8.13 10.82
CA HIS A 84 -3.71 7.13 11.28
C HIS A 84 -3.61 5.94 10.31
N LYS A 85 -2.43 5.74 9.68
CA LYS A 85 -2.02 4.52 8.95
C LYS A 85 -2.46 3.20 9.63
N ASP A 86 -2.34 3.12 10.95
CA ASP A 86 -2.71 1.92 11.71
C ASP A 86 -4.19 1.54 11.54
N ALA A 87 -5.07 2.51 11.32
CA ALA A 87 -6.49 2.27 11.07
C ALA A 87 -6.68 1.53 9.73
N ASP A 88 -5.95 1.93 8.69
CA ASP A 88 -6.02 1.31 7.36
C ASP A 88 -5.51 -0.14 7.39
N LEU A 89 -4.34 -0.38 7.99
CA LEU A 89 -3.78 -1.72 8.12
C LEU A 89 -4.70 -2.66 8.90
N GLN A 90 -5.29 -2.18 10.00
CA GLN A 90 -6.28 -2.93 10.77
C GLN A 90 -7.56 -3.19 9.96
N PHE A 91 -8.03 -2.19 9.22
CA PHE A 91 -9.22 -2.28 8.37
C PHE A 91 -9.05 -3.36 7.30
N ILE A 92 -7.91 -3.36 6.59
CA ILE A 92 -7.56 -4.33 5.55
C ILE A 92 -7.44 -5.72 6.16
N THR A 93 -6.73 -5.85 7.29
CA THR A 93 -6.53 -7.14 7.97
C THR A 93 -7.85 -7.77 8.40
N LYS A 94 -8.77 -6.98 8.99
CA LYS A 94 -10.10 -7.45 9.38
C LYS A 94 -10.95 -7.89 8.19
N ARG A 95 -10.80 -7.23 7.03
CA ARG A 95 -11.63 -7.50 5.86
C ARG A 95 -11.06 -8.53 4.90
N ARG A 96 -9.82 -8.98 5.09
CA ARG A 96 -9.18 -10.06 4.31
C ARG A 96 -10.08 -11.28 4.09
N ALA A 97 -10.84 -11.70 5.11
CA ALA A 97 -11.72 -12.88 5.03
C ALA A 97 -12.88 -12.74 4.02
N HIS A 98 -13.20 -11.53 3.58
CA HIS A 98 -14.25 -11.26 2.59
C HIS A 98 -13.74 -11.37 1.14
N LEU A 99 -12.43 -11.51 0.95
CA LEU A 99 -11.81 -11.65 -0.36
C LEU A 99 -11.67 -13.12 -0.74
N ARG A 100 -11.61 -13.39 -2.05
CA ARG A 100 -11.51 -14.76 -2.56
C ARG A 100 -10.13 -15.36 -2.26
N ALA A 101 -10.10 -16.54 -1.65
CA ALA A 101 -8.87 -17.20 -1.23
C ALA A 101 -7.89 -17.47 -2.39
N ASP A 102 -8.40 -17.79 -3.59
CA ASP A 102 -7.58 -18.02 -4.78
C ASP A 102 -6.97 -16.72 -5.34
N GLU A 103 -7.61 -15.58 -5.13
CA GLU A 103 -7.07 -14.27 -5.51
C GLU A 103 -6.08 -13.79 -4.46
N LEU A 104 -6.37 -13.95 -3.16
CA LEU A 104 -5.40 -13.69 -2.09
C LEU A 104 -4.11 -14.48 -2.28
N SER A 105 -4.21 -15.78 -2.58
CA SER A 105 -3.04 -16.62 -2.83
C SER A 105 -2.23 -16.13 -4.03
N ARG A 106 -2.88 -15.58 -5.06
CA ARG A 106 -2.20 -15.03 -6.23
C ARG A 106 -1.46 -13.74 -5.91
N ALA A 107 -2.10 -12.83 -5.17
CA ALA A 107 -1.47 -11.60 -4.70
C ALA A 107 -0.22 -11.91 -3.85
N GLU A 108 -0.33 -12.84 -2.91
CA GLU A 108 0.78 -13.21 -2.03
C GLU A 108 1.94 -13.88 -2.77
N GLN A 109 1.68 -14.54 -3.90
CA GLN A 109 2.73 -15.18 -4.70
C GLN A 109 3.59 -14.18 -5.47
N LEU A 110 3.19 -12.91 -5.58
CA LEU A 110 3.97 -11.85 -6.22
C LEU A 110 5.37 -11.70 -5.62
N VAL A 111 5.54 -12.01 -4.32
CA VAL A 111 6.86 -12.01 -3.67
C VAL A 111 7.86 -12.96 -4.33
N ASN A 112 7.38 -14.02 -5.00
CA ASN A 112 8.21 -15.00 -5.69
C ASN A 112 8.46 -14.65 -7.16
N ASP A 113 7.77 -13.64 -7.69
CA ASP A 113 7.95 -13.24 -9.08
C ASP A 113 9.35 -12.68 -9.30
N ARG A 114 9.96 -13.04 -10.44
CA ARG A 114 11.32 -12.64 -10.77
C ARG A 114 11.46 -11.12 -10.84
N LYS A 115 10.48 -10.41 -11.40
CA LYS A 115 10.54 -8.94 -11.53
C LYS A 115 10.40 -8.26 -10.18
N TYR A 116 9.45 -8.72 -9.36
CA TYR A 116 9.31 -8.21 -8.00
C TYR A 116 10.61 -8.42 -7.20
N ARG A 117 11.21 -9.61 -7.26
CA ARG A 117 12.47 -9.90 -6.58
C ARG A 117 13.63 -9.07 -7.11
N ALA A 118 13.73 -8.87 -8.42
CA ALA A 118 14.78 -8.03 -9.00
C ALA A 118 14.66 -6.58 -8.51
N TRP A 119 13.45 -6.01 -8.57
CA TRP A 119 13.15 -4.67 -8.07
C TRP A 119 13.48 -4.53 -6.58
N PHE A 120 13.02 -5.47 -5.76
CA PHE A 120 13.17 -5.40 -4.31
C PHE A 120 14.64 -5.59 -3.87
N MET A 121 15.36 -6.52 -4.51
CA MET A 121 16.76 -6.84 -4.15
C MET A 121 17.80 -5.91 -4.79
N SER A 122 17.39 -5.06 -5.75
CA SER A 122 18.30 -4.10 -6.36
C SER A 122 18.85 -3.12 -5.32
N LEU A 123 20.13 -2.76 -5.43
CA LEU A 123 20.77 -1.76 -4.57
C LEU A 123 20.55 -0.33 -5.08
N GLU A 124 19.88 -0.17 -6.22
CA GLU A 124 19.58 1.12 -6.82
C GLU A 124 18.14 1.54 -6.52
N SER A 125 17.88 2.84 -6.54
CA SER A 125 16.51 3.35 -6.41
C SER A 125 15.72 2.93 -7.64
N GLU A 126 14.58 2.28 -7.44
CA GLU A 126 13.76 1.74 -8.54
C GLU A 126 12.26 1.87 -8.27
N LYS A 127 11.50 2.01 -9.35
CA LYS A 127 10.04 2.01 -9.34
C LYS A 127 9.48 0.74 -10.00
N LEU A 128 8.37 0.22 -9.47
CA LEU A 128 7.64 -0.93 -10.01
C LEU A 128 6.14 -0.62 -10.03
N LEU A 129 5.45 -1.06 -11.09
CA LEU A 129 4.00 -1.01 -11.20
C LEU A 129 3.43 -2.44 -11.25
N ILE A 130 2.55 -2.78 -10.31
CA ILE A 130 1.82 -4.05 -10.30
C ILE A 130 0.39 -3.83 -10.81
N LEU A 131 0.03 -4.52 -11.89
CA LEU A 131 -1.28 -4.43 -12.52
C LEU A 131 -2.06 -5.74 -12.39
N TRP A 132 -3.32 -5.64 -12.00
CA TRP A 132 -4.29 -6.75 -12.02
C TRP A 132 -5.54 -6.34 -12.79
N ASN A 133 -5.34 -5.98 -14.04
CA ASN A 133 -6.35 -5.31 -14.86
C ASN A 133 -6.93 -6.18 -15.99
N GLN A 134 -6.41 -7.39 -16.25
CA GLN A 134 -6.97 -8.27 -17.29
C GLN A 134 -8.25 -8.96 -16.80
N ARG A 135 -8.25 -9.38 -15.53
CA ARG A 135 -9.45 -9.85 -14.83
C ARG A 135 -9.53 -9.17 -13.47
N GLN A 136 -10.33 -8.11 -13.39
CA GLN A 136 -10.55 -7.37 -12.16
C GLN A 136 -10.88 -8.33 -11.01
N PRO A 137 -10.08 -8.31 -9.92
CA PRO A 137 -10.34 -9.17 -8.78
C PRO A 137 -11.60 -8.73 -8.05
N MET A 138 -12.13 -9.61 -7.20
CA MET A 138 -13.19 -9.20 -6.28
C MET A 138 -12.61 -8.24 -5.26
N THR A 139 -13.14 -7.01 -5.22
CA THR A 139 -12.83 -6.02 -4.19
C THR A 139 -13.95 -6.00 -3.16
N HIS A 140 -13.64 -5.50 -1.96
CA HIS A 140 -14.62 -5.34 -0.90
C HIS A 140 -14.33 -4.03 -0.16
N ALA A 141 -15.25 -3.06 -0.18
CA ALA A 141 -15.07 -1.79 0.52
C ALA A 141 -13.75 -1.07 0.20
N GLY A 142 -13.39 -0.98 -1.09
CA GLY A 142 -12.17 -0.30 -1.53
C GLY A 142 -10.87 -1.10 -1.35
N ILE A 143 -10.92 -2.30 -0.77
CA ILE A 143 -9.74 -3.17 -0.64
C ILE A 143 -9.74 -4.28 -1.69
N SER A 144 -8.55 -4.61 -2.19
CA SER A 144 -8.31 -5.71 -3.12
C SER A 144 -7.38 -6.77 -2.53
N PRO A 145 -7.19 -7.90 -3.22
CA PRO A 145 -6.14 -8.85 -2.87
C PRO A 145 -4.73 -8.22 -2.86
N ILE A 146 -4.46 -7.22 -3.71
CA ILE A 146 -3.17 -6.51 -3.70
C ILE A 146 -3.06 -5.61 -2.47
N SER A 147 -4.16 -4.97 -2.05
CA SER A 147 -4.16 -4.20 -0.79
C SER A 147 -3.74 -5.07 0.40
N VAL A 148 -4.20 -6.33 0.47
CA VAL A 148 -3.77 -7.28 1.50
C VAL A 148 -2.30 -7.65 1.38
N PHE A 149 -1.79 -7.82 0.15
CA PHE A 149 -0.36 -8.04 -0.09
C PHE A 149 0.47 -6.84 0.42
N CYS A 150 0.14 -5.62 0.01
CA CYS A 150 0.81 -4.38 0.45
C CYS A 150 0.75 -4.22 1.98
N ALA A 151 -0.42 -4.40 2.59
CA ALA A 151 -0.60 -4.32 4.04
C ALA A 151 0.20 -5.39 4.80
N SER A 152 0.45 -6.54 4.18
CA SER A 152 1.26 -7.59 4.80
C SER A 152 2.77 -7.34 4.68
N LEU A 153 3.21 -6.65 3.62
CA LEU A 153 4.62 -6.27 3.46
C LEU A 153 5.07 -5.28 4.52
N GLU A 154 4.20 -4.33 4.89
CA GLU A 154 4.52 -3.27 5.84
C GLU A 154 5.14 -3.80 7.14
N PRO A 155 4.49 -4.68 7.93
CA PRO A 155 5.05 -5.12 9.20
C PRO A 155 6.30 -6.00 9.01
N ILE A 156 6.41 -6.69 7.87
CA ILE A 156 7.58 -7.51 7.54
C ILE A 156 8.80 -6.61 7.35
N LEU A 157 8.67 -5.62 6.45
CA LEU A 157 9.77 -4.70 6.13
C LEU A 157 10.14 -3.87 7.35
N ASN A 158 9.14 -3.35 8.04
CA ASN A 158 9.33 -2.51 9.20
C ASN A 158 9.79 -3.24 10.47
N SER A 159 9.88 -4.57 10.44
CA SER A 159 10.54 -5.36 11.49
C SER A 159 12.07 -5.36 11.38
N ASP A 160 12.61 -4.97 10.23
CA ASP A 160 14.05 -4.86 9.99
C ASP A 160 14.47 -3.38 9.96
N SER A 161 15.41 -3.02 10.83
CA SER A 161 15.95 -1.66 10.97
C SER A 161 16.57 -1.07 9.69
N ARG A 162 16.86 -1.89 8.68
CA ARG A 162 17.39 -1.44 7.38
C ARG A 162 16.31 -0.89 6.46
N PHE A 163 15.04 -1.08 6.79
CA PHE A 163 13.93 -0.64 5.94
C PHE A 163 13.05 0.38 6.66
N THR A 164 12.42 1.23 5.87
CA THR A 164 11.34 2.09 6.30
C THR A 164 10.24 2.03 5.26
N CYS A 165 9.18 1.28 5.60
CA CYS A 165 8.04 1.07 4.72
C CYS A 165 6.93 2.07 5.05
N LEU A 166 6.68 2.94 4.09
CA LEU A 166 5.59 3.91 4.06
C LEU A 166 4.48 3.37 3.16
N THR A 167 3.23 3.47 3.58
CA THR A 167 2.11 2.89 2.81
C THR A 167 0.95 3.86 2.73
N TRP A 168 0.32 3.95 1.57
CA TRP A 168 -0.95 4.66 1.38
C TRP A 168 -1.92 3.81 0.55
N PHE A 169 -3.18 3.75 0.96
CA PHE A 169 -4.21 2.95 0.31
C PHE A 169 -5.26 3.86 -0.32
N CYS A 170 -5.05 4.27 -1.59
CA CYS A 170 -5.94 5.21 -2.28
C CYS A 170 -7.41 4.74 -2.30
N GLY A 171 -7.64 3.42 -2.36
CA GLY A 171 -8.99 2.82 -2.31
C GLY A 171 -9.77 3.10 -1.02
N LEU A 172 -9.10 3.45 0.08
CA LEU A 172 -9.72 3.84 1.36
C LEU A 172 -9.92 5.37 1.48
N HIS A 173 -9.26 6.15 0.62
CA HIS A 173 -9.17 7.60 0.68
C HIS A 173 -9.59 8.24 -0.64
N SER A 174 -10.80 7.90 -1.11
CA SER A 174 -11.26 8.27 -2.46
C SER A 174 -12.36 9.36 -2.48
N LYS A 175 -12.68 9.96 -1.34
CA LYS A 175 -13.93 10.74 -1.17
C LYS A 175 -13.76 12.23 -1.40
N HIS A 176 -12.60 12.76 -1.05
CA HIS A 176 -12.38 14.21 -1.00
C HIS A 176 -11.40 14.70 -2.08
N GLY A 177 -11.24 13.95 -3.18
CA GLY A 177 -10.44 14.39 -4.33
C GLY A 177 -9.01 14.80 -3.96
N ASN A 178 -8.58 15.97 -4.44
CA ASN A 178 -7.27 16.55 -4.15
C ASN A 178 -6.93 16.64 -2.64
N ASP A 179 -7.91 16.77 -1.74
CA ASP A 179 -7.62 16.81 -0.31
C ASP A 179 -7.05 15.47 0.18
N GLU A 180 -7.45 14.34 -0.42
CA GLU A 180 -6.90 13.01 -0.11
C GLU A 180 -5.51 12.81 -0.73
N ALA A 181 -5.24 13.42 -1.88
CA ALA A 181 -3.90 13.43 -2.47
C ALA A 181 -2.90 14.21 -1.59
N ARG A 182 -3.34 15.33 -1.00
CA ARG A 182 -2.55 16.09 -0.04
C ARG A 182 -2.43 15.35 1.30
N ALA A 183 -3.50 14.70 1.75
CA ALA A 183 -3.49 13.86 2.95
C ALA A 183 -2.48 12.71 2.82
N MET A 184 -2.31 12.14 1.61
CA MET A 184 -1.28 11.13 1.35
C MET A 184 0.12 11.64 1.68
N LEU A 185 0.54 12.80 1.16
CA LEU A 185 1.85 13.36 1.51
C LEU A 185 1.99 13.63 3.00
N ALA A 186 0.96 14.23 3.62
CA ALA A 186 0.93 14.48 5.05
C ALA A 186 1.11 13.20 5.88
N ASP A 187 0.43 12.12 5.53
CA ASP A 187 0.54 10.83 6.21
C ASP A 187 1.91 10.17 5.96
N LEU A 188 2.44 10.21 4.73
CA LEU A 188 3.78 9.69 4.43
C LEU A 188 4.87 10.42 5.25
N ILE A 189 4.74 11.73 5.47
CA ILE A 189 5.62 12.52 6.35
C ILE A 189 5.52 12.04 7.80
N VAL A 190 4.30 11.85 8.31
CA VAL A 190 4.07 11.37 9.68
C VAL A 190 4.65 9.97 9.86
N GLN A 191 4.41 9.06 8.92
CA GLN A 191 4.96 7.70 8.94
C GLN A 191 6.49 7.70 8.93
N LEU A 192 7.13 8.52 8.09
CA LEU A 192 8.58 8.59 8.01
C LEU A 192 9.17 9.08 9.33
N ARG A 193 8.55 10.08 9.96
CA ARG A 193 8.96 10.64 11.24
C ARG A 193 8.80 9.67 12.40
N GLN A 194 7.74 8.87 12.41
CA GLN A 194 7.58 7.84 13.45
C GLN A 194 8.71 6.80 13.44
N ARG A 195 9.42 6.67 12.32
CA ARG A 195 10.54 5.73 12.16
C ARG A 195 11.91 6.34 12.36
N HIS A 196 12.05 7.64 12.11
CA HIS A 196 13.34 8.33 12.20
C HIS A 196 13.21 9.59 13.05
N HIS A 197 14.15 9.73 13.99
CA HIS A 197 14.33 10.99 14.69
C HIS A 197 15.05 11.96 13.76
N PHE A 198 14.32 12.94 13.25
CA PHE A 198 14.88 14.07 12.52
C PHE A 198 15.16 15.23 13.48
N ASP A 199 16.23 15.98 13.24
CA ASP A 199 16.53 17.21 13.99
C ASP A 199 15.70 18.39 13.45
N PHE A 200 14.39 18.33 13.70
CA PHE A 200 13.35 19.22 13.13
C PHE A 200 13.64 20.72 13.18
N GLY A 201 14.58 21.21 13.99
CA GLY A 201 14.97 22.61 13.98
C GLY A 201 15.52 23.06 12.62
N ARG A 202 16.33 22.25 11.93
CA ARG A 202 16.97 22.66 10.66
C ARG A 202 16.09 22.43 9.44
N GLU A 203 15.38 21.31 9.35
CA GLU A 203 14.60 20.98 8.15
C GLU A 203 13.29 21.77 8.05
N TYR A 204 12.78 22.26 9.19
CA TYR A 204 11.46 22.89 9.33
C TYR A 204 11.49 24.42 9.45
N ASP A 205 12.63 25.01 9.85
CA ASP A 205 12.77 26.48 9.94
C ASP A 205 12.64 27.14 8.56
N ASP A 206 13.04 26.43 7.50
CA ASP A 206 12.89 26.86 6.11
C ASP A 206 11.54 26.43 5.48
N THR A 207 10.57 25.99 6.29
CA THR A 207 9.27 25.50 5.82
C THR A 207 8.16 26.46 6.20
N ASN A 208 7.27 26.76 5.26
CA ASN A 208 6.16 27.67 5.50
C ASN A 208 5.05 26.98 6.30
N LYS A 209 5.05 27.19 7.62
CA LYS A 209 4.11 26.57 8.56
C LYS A 209 2.64 26.88 8.26
N SER A 210 2.31 28.03 7.66
CA SER A 210 0.91 28.31 7.30
C SER A 210 0.47 27.47 6.10
N LEU A 211 1.33 27.34 5.09
CA LEU A 211 1.07 26.49 3.92
C LEU A 211 0.97 25.01 4.29
N LEU A 212 1.80 24.54 5.23
CA LEU A 212 1.67 23.18 5.76
C LEU A 212 0.33 22.92 6.46
N ARG A 213 -0.16 23.89 7.26
CA ARG A 213 -1.49 23.78 7.92
C ARG A 213 -2.62 23.71 6.90
N GLU A 214 -2.46 24.42 5.79
CA GLU A 214 -3.40 24.42 4.66
C GLU A 214 -3.21 23.21 3.73
N ARG A 215 -2.25 22.32 4.04
CA ARG A 215 -1.87 21.16 3.23
C ARG A 215 -1.53 21.54 1.79
N ASP A 216 -0.85 22.66 1.61
CA ASP A 216 -0.34 23.04 0.30
C ASP A 216 0.54 21.92 -0.27
N PRO A 217 0.25 21.40 -1.48
CA PRO A 217 0.92 20.23 -2.01
C PRO A 217 2.42 20.47 -2.24
N VAL A 218 2.81 21.68 -2.65
CA VAL A 218 4.22 22.02 -2.93
C VAL A 218 5.02 22.07 -1.62
N GLU A 219 4.46 22.69 -0.59
CA GLU A 219 5.10 22.76 0.72
C GLU A 219 5.19 21.38 1.39
N LEU A 220 4.13 20.57 1.29
CA LEU A 220 4.12 19.18 1.77
C LEU A 220 5.20 18.35 1.07
N TYR A 221 5.28 18.41 -0.25
CA TYR A 221 6.32 17.68 -0.98
C TYR A 221 7.72 18.20 -0.64
N THR A 222 7.89 19.51 -0.51
CA THR A 222 9.18 20.12 -0.13
C THR A 222 9.65 19.60 1.22
N LEU A 223 8.75 19.53 2.21
CA LEU A 223 9.05 18.94 3.51
C LEU A 223 9.37 17.44 3.37
N PHE A 224 8.53 16.68 2.68
CA PHE A 224 8.74 15.24 2.47
C PHE A 224 10.10 14.96 1.82
N TYR A 225 10.44 15.70 0.76
CA TYR A 225 11.72 15.63 0.06
C TYR A 225 12.91 15.88 0.97
N ARG A 226 12.86 16.93 1.81
CA ARG A 226 13.92 17.25 2.78
C ARG A 226 14.11 16.11 3.78
N LEU A 227 13.02 15.55 4.30
CA LEU A 227 13.06 14.42 5.23
C LEU A 227 13.63 13.16 4.57
N ILE A 228 13.23 12.86 3.33
CA ILE A 228 13.78 11.73 2.57
C ILE A 228 15.30 11.91 2.38
N ARG A 229 15.77 13.13 2.08
CA ARG A 229 17.20 13.42 1.91
C ARG A 229 18.02 13.27 3.19
N SER A 230 17.41 13.45 4.36
CA SER A 230 18.08 13.26 5.65
C SER A 230 18.04 11.81 6.13
N VAL A 231 17.33 10.91 5.45
CA VAL A 231 17.38 9.47 5.76
C VAL A 231 18.79 8.92 5.56
N PRO A 232 19.36 8.19 6.53
CA PRO A 232 20.71 7.63 6.40
C PRO A 232 20.84 6.67 5.21
N ARG A 233 21.98 6.72 4.51
CA ARG A 233 22.30 5.86 3.35
C ARG A 233 22.10 4.35 3.57
N LYS A 234 22.26 3.88 4.81
CA LYS A 234 22.08 2.45 5.16
C LYS A 234 20.62 1.99 5.21
N ILE A 235 19.67 2.92 5.11
CA ILE A 235 18.24 2.65 5.13
C ILE A 235 17.70 2.64 3.70
N THR A 236 16.87 1.64 3.40
CA THR A 236 16.05 1.60 2.20
C THR A 236 14.65 2.10 2.54
N VAL A 237 14.21 3.17 1.89
CA VAL A 237 12.84 3.67 2.03
C VAL A 237 11.98 2.99 0.99
N VAL A 238 10.95 2.28 1.43
CA VAL A 238 9.99 1.59 0.57
C VAL A 238 8.66 2.33 0.64
N ILE A 239 8.18 2.87 -0.47
CA ILE A 239 6.93 3.61 -0.55
C ILE A 239 5.94 2.76 -1.35
N LEU A 240 4.85 2.34 -0.71
CA LEU A 240 3.79 1.54 -1.31
C LEU A 240 2.54 2.40 -1.50
N ILE A 241 2.14 2.64 -2.74
CA ILE A 241 0.92 3.36 -3.10
C ILE A 241 -0.06 2.37 -3.74
N ASP A 242 -1.10 2.00 -2.99
CA ASP A 242 -2.03 0.96 -3.38
C ASP A 242 -3.31 1.52 -4.04
N GLU A 243 -3.79 0.82 -5.07
CA GLU A 243 -4.94 1.21 -5.91
C GLU A 243 -4.81 2.61 -6.53
N ALA A 244 -3.65 2.89 -7.11
CA ALA A 244 -3.28 4.19 -7.66
C ALA A 244 -4.25 4.72 -8.75
N TYR A 245 -5.02 3.85 -9.41
CA TYR A 245 -6.04 4.26 -10.38
C TYR A 245 -7.06 5.26 -9.82
N VAL A 246 -7.31 5.23 -8.50
CA VAL A 246 -8.25 6.13 -7.86
C VAL A 246 -7.81 7.58 -8.07
N TYR A 247 -6.51 7.85 -7.98
CA TYR A 247 -5.95 9.20 -8.06
C TYR A 247 -5.64 9.63 -9.50
N GLU A 248 -5.83 8.75 -10.48
CA GLU A 248 -5.85 9.15 -11.89
C GLU A 248 -7.25 9.56 -12.38
N SER A 249 -8.26 9.45 -11.52
CA SER A 249 -9.63 9.84 -11.85
C SER A 249 -9.82 11.35 -11.77
N ASP A 250 -10.86 11.84 -12.45
CA ASP A 250 -11.24 13.26 -12.39
C ASP A 250 -11.42 13.74 -10.94
N GLY A 251 -10.82 14.88 -10.60
CA GLY A 251 -10.85 15.47 -9.26
C GLY A 251 -9.64 15.17 -8.39
N PHE A 252 -8.65 14.45 -8.92
CA PHE A 252 -7.37 14.13 -8.27
C PHE A 252 -6.15 14.66 -9.05
N GLN A 253 -6.23 15.86 -9.63
CA GLN A 253 -5.08 16.46 -10.35
C GLN A 253 -3.83 16.56 -9.47
N ASP A 254 -4.00 16.86 -8.18
CA ASP A 254 -2.91 16.86 -7.23
C ASP A 254 -2.35 15.45 -7.03
N GLY A 255 -3.18 14.39 -7.15
CA GLY A 255 -2.73 12.99 -7.10
C GLY A 255 -1.71 12.66 -8.18
N ILE A 256 -1.96 13.07 -9.42
CA ILE A 256 -1.00 12.91 -10.53
C ILE A 256 0.30 13.67 -10.26
N ASN A 257 0.19 14.92 -9.78
CA ASN A 257 1.37 15.73 -9.44
C ASN A 257 2.21 15.05 -8.36
N VAL A 258 1.57 14.53 -7.31
CA VAL A 258 2.25 13.81 -6.24
C VAL A 258 2.87 12.51 -6.75
N PHE A 259 2.21 11.75 -7.64
CA PHE A 259 2.82 10.56 -8.24
C PHE A 259 4.10 10.91 -9.02
N HIS A 260 4.06 11.97 -9.82
CA HIS A 260 5.22 12.47 -10.54
C HIS A 260 6.35 12.86 -9.57
N GLU A 261 6.03 13.58 -8.51
CA GLU A 261 6.97 13.96 -7.45
C GLU A 261 7.59 12.76 -6.74
N LEU A 262 6.81 11.74 -6.37
CA LEU A 262 7.32 10.49 -5.79
C LEU A 262 8.25 9.76 -6.77
N MET A 263 7.93 9.73 -8.06
CA MET A 263 8.81 9.13 -9.07
C MET A 263 10.13 9.90 -9.25
N ARG A 264 10.14 11.22 -9.05
CA ARG A 264 11.39 12.01 -9.07
C ARG A 264 12.34 11.63 -7.94
N LEU A 265 11.85 11.17 -6.80
CA LEU A 265 12.70 10.67 -5.71
C LEU A 265 13.53 9.46 -6.15
N VAL A 266 13.02 8.66 -7.08
CA VAL A 266 13.70 7.45 -7.56
C VAL A 266 14.90 7.80 -8.45
N THR A 267 14.84 8.92 -9.18
CA THR A 267 15.88 9.34 -10.12
C THR A 267 16.81 10.42 -9.58
N ASP A 268 16.55 10.96 -8.38
CA ASP A 268 17.35 12.01 -7.77
C ASP A 268 18.64 11.48 -7.14
N ALA A 269 19.77 11.74 -7.80
CA ALA A 269 21.10 11.36 -7.35
C ALA A 269 21.57 12.06 -6.06
N THR A 270 20.85 13.08 -5.59
CA THR A 270 21.16 13.77 -4.32
C THR A 270 20.62 13.04 -3.09
N ILE A 271 19.70 12.09 -3.29
CA ILE A 271 19.17 11.22 -2.23
C ILE A 271 20.17 10.09 -1.99
N GLN A 272 20.63 9.94 -0.74
CA GLN A 272 21.66 8.96 -0.40
C GLN A 272 21.10 7.57 -0.06
N SER A 273 19.87 7.51 0.44
CA SER A 273 19.15 6.26 0.71
C SER A 273 18.61 5.64 -0.58
N VAL A 274 18.47 4.33 -0.60
CA VAL A 274 17.79 3.63 -1.70
C VAL A 274 16.28 3.85 -1.58
N ILE A 275 15.64 4.27 -2.66
CA ILE A 275 14.18 4.47 -2.73
C ILE A 275 13.55 3.36 -3.56
N LYS A 276 12.62 2.62 -2.97
CA LYS A 276 11.82 1.59 -3.64
C LYS A 276 10.38 2.08 -3.71
N LEU A 277 9.93 2.45 -4.91
CA LEU A 277 8.56 2.92 -5.12
C LEU A 277 7.72 1.84 -5.78
N LEU A 278 6.62 1.45 -5.15
CA LEU A 278 5.67 0.49 -5.68
C LEU A 278 4.30 1.14 -5.86
N PHE A 279 3.81 1.16 -7.09
CA PHE A 279 2.40 1.41 -7.37
C PHE A 279 1.67 0.12 -7.63
N THR A 280 0.42 0.03 -7.20
CA THR A 280 -0.47 -1.07 -7.54
C THR A 280 -1.77 -0.55 -8.15
N SER A 281 -2.37 -1.34 -9.03
CA SER A 281 -3.70 -1.03 -9.54
C SER A 281 -4.44 -2.29 -10.01
N THR A 282 -5.70 -2.42 -9.59
CA THR A 282 -6.63 -3.42 -10.12
C THR A 282 -7.41 -2.95 -11.33
N ARG A 283 -7.24 -1.69 -11.72
CA ARG A 283 -7.87 -1.11 -12.92
C ARG A 283 -6.82 -0.57 -13.89
N ARG A 284 -7.30 -0.20 -15.07
CA ARG A 284 -6.44 0.49 -16.03
C ARG A 284 -6.05 1.86 -15.47
N VAL A 285 -4.78 2.15 -15.56
CA VAL A 285 -4.15 3.45 -15.34
C VAL A 285 -3.67 3.97 -16.70
N GLU A 286 -3.74 5.26 -16.94
CA GLU A 286 -3.25 5.90 -18.17
C GLU A 286 -1.90 6.56 -17.89
N PHE A 287 -1.85 7.45 -16.90
CA PHE A 287 -0.64 8.18 -16.53
C PHE A 287 0.49 7.24 -16.08
N LEU A 288 0.24 6.37 -15.10
CA LEU A 288 1.25 5.42 -14.65
C LEU A 288 1.64 4.42 -15.75
N ASN A 289 0.75 4.09 -16.69
CA ASN A 289 1.15 3.23 -17.80
C ASN A 289 2.15 3.92 -18.73
N GLU A 290 1.98 5.20 -19.01
CA GLU A 290 2.94 5.98 -19.82
C GLU A 290 4.30 6.08 -19.12
N GLU A 291 4.29 6.37 -17.83
CA GLU A 291 5.51 6.53 -17.01
C GLU A 291 6.29 5.24 -16.77
N PHE A 292 5.66 4.07 -16.94
CA PHE A 292 6.25 2.75 -16.71
C PHE A 292 6.42 1.92 -18.00
N GLN A 293 6.04 2.46 -19.16
CA GLN A 293 6.23 1.79 -20.46
C GLN A 293 7.70 1.53 -20.79
N GLN A 294 8.62 2.32 -20.25
CA GLN A 294 10.05 2.16 -20.47
C GLN A 294 10.64 1.19 -19.44
N GLY A 295 11.38 0.17 -19.90
CA GLY A 295 12.26 -0.63 -19.03
C GLY A 295 11.66 -1.87 -18.38
N ASP A 296 10.53 -2.40 -18.86
CA ASP A 296 9.88 -3.62 -18.31
C ASP A 296 9.52 -3.49 -16.81
N LEU A 297 9.20 -2.27 -16.38
CA LEU A 297 8.90 -1.90 -14.98
C LEU A 297 7.47 -2.25 -14.54
N THR A 298 6.77 -3.06 -15.33
CA THR A 298 5.39 -3.47 -15.08
C THR A 298 5.31 -4.98 -14.87
N LEU A 299 4.68 -5.35 -13.76
CA LEU A 299 4.36 -6.73 -13.40
C LEU A 299 2.85 -6.92 -13.50
N HIS A 300 2.41 -7.88 -14.31
CA HIS A 300 1.00 -8.27 -14.37
C HIS A 300 0.77 -9.49 -13.48
N VAL A 301 -0.18 -9.39 -12.54
CA VAL A 301 -0.47 -10.48 -11.59
C VAL A 301 -0.87 -11.77 -12.31
N GLU A 302 -1.60 -11.65 -13.43
CA GLU A 302 -2.04 -12.80 -14.23
C GLU A 302 -0.87 -13.58 -14.85
N THR A 303 0.27 -12.91 -15.09
CA THR A 303 1.47 -13.51 -15.68
C THR A 303 2.52 -13.94 -14.65
N ALA A 304 2.34 -13.55 -13.39
CA ALA A 304 3.30 -13.85 -12.33
C ALA A 304 3.45 -15.37 -12.14
N ALA A 305 4.63 -15.83 -11.72
CA ALA A 305 4.87 -17.25 -11.53
C ALA A 305 3.98 -17.82 -10.40
N HIS A 306 3.08 -18.76 -10.75
CA HIS A 306 2.13 -19.33 -9.79
C HIS A 306 2.68 -20.62 -9.16
N GLN A 307 2.84 -20.63 -7.84
CA GLN A 307 3.09 -21.86 -7.09
C GLN A 307 1.76 -22.46 -6.60
N ARG A 308 1.61 -23.79 -6.63
CA ARG A 308 0.40 -24.43 -6.07
C ARG A 308 0.40 -24.28 -4.54
N GLY A 309 -0.66 -23.68 -3.98
CA GLY A 309 -0.85 -23.50 -2.55
C GLY A 309 -2.00 -22.54 -2.26
N GLY A 310 -2.57 -22.61 -1.04
CA GLY A 310 -3.52 -21.60 -0.56
C GLY A 310 -2.82 -20.36 0.01
N PRO A 311 -3.58 -19.29 0.32
CA PRO A 311 -3.02 -18.08 0.89
C PRO A 311 -2.37 -18.36 2.26
N SER A 312 -1.19 -17.80 2.49
CA SER A 312 -0.41 -17.97 3.70
C SER A 312 0.49 -16.76 3.94
N GLN A 313 0.09 -15.92 4.91
CA GLN A 313 0.91 -14.79 5.36
C GLN A 313 2.28 -15.24 5.87
N ARG A 314 2.33 -16.34 6.63
CA ARG A 314 3.59 -16.93 7.12
C ARG A 314 4.54 -17.33 5.98
N ARG A 315 4.00 -17.74 4.82
CA ARG A 315 4.84 -18.07 3.65
C ARG A 315 5.46 -16.81 3.07
N MET A 316 4.65 -15.78 2.90
CA MET A 316 5.11 -14.47 2.41
C MET A 316 6.16 -13.88 3.36
N GLU A 317 5.92 -13.89 4.68
CA GLU A 317 6.91 -13.47 5.70
C GLU A 317 8.26 -14.17 5.54
N ARG A 318 8.28 -15.48 5.28
CA ARG A 318 9.53 -16.23 5.06
C ARG A 318 10.23 -15.86 3.76
N GLN A 319 9.49 -15.43 2.74
CA GLN A 319 10.00 -15.17 1.39
C GLN A 319 10.42 -13.71 1.18
N THR A 320 9.82 -12.78 1.93
CA THR A 320 10.15 -11.35 1.89
C THR A 320 11.31 -10.99 2.80
N ARG A 321 11.60 -11.79 3.84
CA ARG A 321 12.73 -11.52 4.74
C ARG A 321 14.05 -11.60 3.95
N PRO A 322 14.88 -10.55 3.98
CA PRO A 322 16.22 -10.63 3.42
C PRO A 322 17.00 -11.67 4.25
N ASP A 323 17.59 -12.67 3.60
CA ASP A 323 18.38 -13.72 4.25
C ASP A 323 19.43 -13.11 5.20
N SER A 324 19.12 -13.10 6.50
CA SER A 324 20.02 -12.59 7.54
C SER A 324 20.88 -13.68 8.16
N ASP A 325 21.03 -14.85 7.52
CA ASP A 325 21.72 -16.00 8.12
C ASP A 325 22.44 -16.92 7.11
N GLN A 326 23.34 -16.34 6.31
CA GLN A 326 24.43 -17.13 5.67
C GLN A 326 25.84 -16.71 6.11
N GLY A 327 25.95 -15.79 7.09
CA GLY A 327 27.23 -15.37 7.68
C GLY A 327 27.70 -16.24 8.84
N GLY A 328 26.79 -16.72 9.70
CA GLY A 328 27.13 -17.45 10.93
C GLY A 328 27.63 -18.88 10.75
N ALA A 329 27.39 -19.50 9.59
CA ALA A 329 27.83 -20.87 9.29
C ALA A 329 29.25 -20.96 8.71
N ARG A 330 29.88 -19.83 8.34
CA ARG A 330 31.26 -19.80 7.84
C ARG A 330 32.31 -19.42 8.89
N GLU A 331 31.89 -18.83 9.99
CA GLU A 331 32.80 -18.50 11.11
C GLU A 331 32.97 -19.66 12.09
N THR A 332 31.93 -20.48 12.28
CA THR A 332 31.98 -21.69 13.11
C THR A 332 32.82 -22.82 12.51
N LEU A 333 32.97 -22.88 11.18
CA LEU A 333 33.87 -23.85 10.52
C LEU A 333 35.34 -23.41 10.55
N ARG A 334 35.62 -22.11 10.68
CA ARG A 334 37.01 -21.59 10.77
C ARG A 334 37.58 -21.61 12.19
N GLU A 335 36.73 -21.58 13.22
CA GLU A 335 37.17 -21.78 14.60
C GLU A 335 37.38 -23.27 14.93
N SER A 336 36.58 -24.18 14.38
CA SER A 336 36.81 -25.63 14.54
C SER A 336 38.06 -26.15 13.81
N GLU A 337 38.49 -25.51 12.73
CA GLU A 337 39.73 -25.87 12.02
C GLU A 337 41.00 -25.29 12.68
N ARG A 338 40.88 -24.26 13.52
CA ARG A 338 42.01 -23.75 14.31
C ARG A 338 42.27 -24.55 15.58
N GLU A 339 41.22 -25.06 16.23
CA GLU A 339 41.39 -25.92 17.42
C GLU A 339 41.92 -27.33 17.11
N TYR A 340 41.91 -27.76 15.83
CA TYR A 340 42.43 -29.08 15.44
C TYR A 340 43.94 -29.06 15.11
N TYR A 341 44.56 -27.91 14.86
CA TYR A 341 45.99 -27.80 14.56
C TYR A 341 46.86 -27.37 15.76
N GLU A 342 46.27 -26.99 16.90
CA GLU A 342 47.03 -26.61 18.13
C GLU A 342 47.15 -27.76 19.15
N ARG A 343 46.78 -29.00 18.79
CA ARG A 343 46.85 -30.16 19.72
C ARG A 343 47.89 -31.23 19.38
N ASP A 344 48.66 -31.07 18.30
CA ASP A 344 49.66 -32.07 17.87
C ASP A 344 51.13 -31.65 18.12
N ASP A 345 51.38 -30.54 18.84
CA ASP A 345 52.72 -30.20 19.33
C ASP A 345 52.76 -30.26 20.87
N PHE A 346 52.83 -31.47 21.45
CA PHE A 346 53.44 -31.73 22.76
C PHE A 346 53.82 -33.21 22.96
#